data_AF-A0A961VN11-F1
#
_entry.id   AF-A0A961VN11-F1
#
_cell.length_a   1.000
_cell.length_b   1.000
_cell.length_c   1.000
_cell.angle_alpha   90.00
_cell.angle_beta   90.00
_cell.angle_gamma   90.00
#
_symmetry.space_group_name_H-M   'P 1'
#
loop_
_entity.id
_entity.type
_entity.pdbx_description
1 polymer ?
#
loop_
_entity_poly.entity_id
_entity_poly.type
_entity_poly.pdbx_seq_one_letter_code
_entity_poly.pdbx_strand_id
1 'polypeptide(L)'
;MGYSAASRRDFVRAAMRAPYLERDEEHDLAVRWHDDKDQTALHRLTAAHMRLVIAIAARFRNFGLAMSDLIQEGHVGLLEAAARFDPEREVRFSTYATWWIRQAITRAIADQA
;
A
#
# COMPACT_ATOMS: atom_id res chain seq x y z
N MET A 1 16.93 -2.49 16.90
CA MET A 1 16.26 -1.17 16.92
C MET A 1 14.76 -1.43 16.78
N GLY A 2 14.07 -1.63 17.90
CA GLY A 2 12.70 -2.16 17.91
C GLY A 2 11.66 -1.06 17.70
N TYR A 3 10.78 -1.22 16.70
CA TYR A 3 9.61 -0.37 16.52
C TYR A 3 8.70 -0.48 17.75
N SER A 4 8.66 0.58 18.56
CA SER A 4 7.76 0.73 19.71
C SER A 4 6.29 0.55 19.29
N ALA A 5 5.48 -0.08 20.15
CA ALA A 5 4.03 -0.19 19.95
C ALA A 5 3.33 1.17 19.77
N ALA A 6 3.93 2.26 20.25
CA ALA A 6 3.47 3.63 20.02
C ALA A 6 3.57 4.03 18.53
N SER A 7 4.75 3.84 17.93
CA SER A 7 5.00 4.09 16.49
C SER A 7 4.06 3.29 15.58
N ARG A 8 3.72 2.06 16.00
CA ARG A 8 2.77 1.18 15.29
C ARG A 8 1.33 1.73 15.29
N ARG A 9 0.89 2.30 16.41
CA ARG A 9 -0.44 2.93 16.53
C ARG A 9 -0.50 4.24 15.76
N ASP A 10 0.59 5.01 15.77
CA ASP A 10 0.66 6.29 15.07
C ASP A 10 0.57 6.10 13.56
N PHE A 11 1.21 5.07 13.01
CA PHE A 11 1.13 4.74 11.58
C PHE A 11 -0.29 4.37 11.13
N VAL A 12 -0.96 3.46 11.84
CA VAL A 12 -2.35 3.09 11.53
C VAL A 12 -3.27 4.30 11.66
N ARG A 13 -3.09 5.12 12.71
CA ARG A 13 -3.88 6.34 12.92
C ARG A 13 -3.63 7.38 11.82
N ALA A 14 -2.40 7.53 11.33
CA ALA A 14 -2.06 8.41 10.22
C ALA A 14 -2.72 7.92 8.92
N ALA A 15 -2.61 6.63 8.60
CA ALA A 15 -3.28 6.04 7.44
C ALA A 15 -4.80 6.24 7.48
N MET A 16 -5.44 6.03 8.63
CA MET A 16 -6.89 6.22 8.78
C MET A 16 -7.36 7.67 8.68
N ARG A 17 -6.46 8.64 8.91
CA ARG A 17 -6.74 10.09 8.79
C ARG A 17 -6.47 10.64 7.39
N ALA A 18 -5.77 9.89 6.53
CA ALA A 18 -5.50 10.34 5.17
C ALA A 18 -6.83 10.46 4.39
N PRO A 19 -7.05 11.59 3.69
CA PRO A 19 -8.22 11.76 2.84
C PRO A 19 -8.20 10.73 1.71
N TYR A 20 -9.39 10.28 1.32
CA TYR A 20 -9.53 9.49 0.09
C TYR A 20 -9.21 10.39 -1.10
N LEU A 21 -8.43 9.88 -2.04
CA LEU A 21 -8.21 10.55 -3.30
C LEU A 21 -9.47 10.39 -4.15
N GLU A 22 -9.96 11.52 -4.67
CA GLU A 22 -10.93 11.50 -5.76
C GLU A 22 -10.32 10.84 -7.00
N ARG A 23 -11.16 10.34 -7.90
CA ARG A 23 -10.69 9.57 -9.06
C ARG A 23 -9.69 10.35 -9.93
N ASP A 24 -9.96 11.63 -10.14
CA ASP A 24 -9.12 12.50 -10.97
C ASP A 24 -7.79 12.83 -10.27
N GLU A 25 -7.81 13.00 -8.93
CA GLU A 25 -6.58 13.23 -8.15
C GLU A 25 -5.70 11.97 -8.10
N GLU A 26 -6.29 10.78 -7.96
CA GLU A 26 -5.57 9.51 -8.05
C GLU A 26 -4.90 9.36 -9.43
N HIS A 27 -5.61 9.72 -10.50
CA HIS A 27 -5.09 9.67 -11.85
C HIS A 27 -3.95 10.67 -12.07
N ASP A 28 -4.10 11.94 -11.66
CA ASP A 28 -3.05 12.96 -11.77
C ASP A 28 -1.75 12.52 -11.06
N LEU A 29 -1.87 12.02 -9.83
CA LEU A 29 -0.71 11.53 -9.08
C LEU A 29 -0.06 10.32 -9.77
N ALA A 30 -0.87 9.42 -10.34
CA ALA A 30 -0.37 8.27 -11.08
C ALA A 30 0.35 8.67 -12.38
N VAL A 31 -0.19 9.62 -13.14
CA VAL A 31 0.42 10.16 -14.36
C VAL A 31 1.76 10.83 -14.03
N ARG A 32 1.80 11.73 -13.05
CA ARG A 32 3.04 12.41 -12.63
C ARG A 32 4.11 11.44 -12.14
N TRP A 33 3.71 10.39 -11.43
CA TRP A 33 4.65 9.34 -11.05
C TRP A 33 5.12 8.53 -12.28
N HIS A 34 4.21 8.20 -13.19
CA HIS A 34 4.52 7.40 -14.38
C HIS A 34 5.49 8.14 -15.31
N ASP A 35 5.18 9.39 -15.67
CA ASP A 35 5.87 10.16 -16.70
C ASP A 35 7.12 10.87 -16.14
N ASP A 36 6.98 11.56 -15.01
CA ASP A 36 8.03 12.43 -14.47
C ASP A 36 8.84 11.78 -13.33
N LYS A 37 8.43 10.58 -12.88
CA LYS A 37 8.99 9.93 -11.68
C LYS A 37 8.92 10.83 -10.45
N ASP A 38 7.85 11.62 -10.34
CA ASP A 38 7.61 12.54 -9.23
C ASP A 38 7.44 11.76 -7.91
N GLN A 39 8.46 11.85 -7.06
CA GLN A 39 8.50 11.19 -5.75
C GLN A 39 7.42 11.72 -4.80
N THR A 40 7.03 12.99 -4.94
CA THR A 40 5.95 13.57 -4.14
C THR A 40 4.61 12.97 -4.56
N ALA A 41 4.41 12.78 -5.86
CA ALA A 41 3.22 12.12 -6.39
C ALA A 41 3.12 10.67 -5.90
N LEU A 42 4.22 9.90 -5.99
CA LEU A 42 4.30 8.54 -5.46
C LEU A 42 3.98 8.50 -3.96
N HIS A 43 4.59 9.39 -3.17
CA HIS A 43 4.37 9.43 -1.72
C HIS A 43 2.91 9.71 -1.38
N ARG A 44 2.29 10.69 -2.03
CA ARG A 44 0.86 11.00 -1.82
C ARG A 44 -0.04 9.85 -2.26
N LEU A 45 0.22 9.26 -3.42
CA LEU A 45 -0.54 8.14 -3.95
C LEU A 45 -0.48 6.94 -3.00
N THR A 46 0.71 6.53 -2.57
CA THR A 46 0.89 5.37 -1.70
C THR A 46 0.37 5.62 -0.28
N ALA A 47 0.60 6.82 0.29
CA ALA A 47 0.08 7.20 1.61
C ALA A 47 -1.46 7.14 1.67
N ALA A 48 -2.16 7.62 0.63
CA ALA A 48 -3.61 7.53 0.55
C ALA A 48 -4.14 6.08 0.49
N HIS A 49 -3.33 5.16 -0.04
CA HIS A 49 -3.68 3.75 -0.19
C HIS A 49 -3.26 2.87 1.00
N MET A 50 -2.61 3.43 2.03
CA MET A 50 -2.23 2.65 3.22
C MET A 50 -3.42 2.00 3.94
N ARG A 51 -4.61 2.59 3.88
CA ARG A 51 -5.83 1.98 4.44
C ARG A 51 -6.19 0.67 3.72
N LEU A 52 -5.99 0.60 2.41
CA LEU A 52 -6.20 -0.61 1.61
C LEU A 52 -5.22 -1.71 2.05
N VAL A 53 -3.94 -1.36 2.22
CA VAL A 53 -2.91 -2.28 2.71
C VAL A 53 -3.30 -2.88 4.06
N ILE A 54 -3.68 -2.03 5.02
CA ILE A 54 -4.09 -2.47 6.37
C ILE A 54 -5.33 -3.37 6.29
N ALA A 55 -6.32 -3.02 5.47
CA ALA A 55 -7.54 -3.81 5.31
C ALA A 55 -7.26 -5.20 4.71
N ILE A 56 -6.35 -5.30 3.74
CA ILE A 56 -5.94 -6.59 3.17
C ILE A 56 -5.13 -7.39 4.19
N ALA A 57 -4.12 -6.78 4.83
CA ALA A 57 -3.28 -7.42 5.84
C ALA A 57 -4.09 -7.97 7.02
N ALA A 58 -5.15 -7.29 7.43
CA ALA A 58 -6.03 -7.75 8.51
C ALA A 58 -6.67 -9.13 8.24
N ARG A 59 -6.84 -9.51 6.96
CA ARG A 59 -7.37 -10.83 6.57
C ARG A 59 -6.37 -11.97 6.80
N PHE A 60 -5.09 -11.64 6.97
CA PHE A 60 -3.99 -12.61 7.14
C PHE A 60 -3.44 -12.66 8.57
N ARG A 61 -4.08 -12.00 9.53
CA ARG A 61 -3.60 -11.86 10.93
C ARG A 61 -3.38 -13.16 11.71
N ASN A 62 -3.91 -14.29 11.23
CA ASN A 62 -3.85 -15.59 11.91
C ASN A 62 -2.88 -16.57 11.21
N PHE A 63 -2.09 -16.10 10.25
CA PHE A 63 -1.20 -16.94 9.42
C PHE A 63 0.27 -16.81 9.85
N GLY A 64 0.54 -16.77 11.16
CA GLY A 64 1.89 -16.87 11.73
C GLY A 64 2.69 -15.56 11.82
N LEU A 65 2.45 -14.57 10.96
CA LEU A 65 3.15 -13.28 10.99
C LEU A 65 2.49 -12.24 11.89
N ALA A 66 3.30 -11.37 12.50
CA ALA A 66 2.77 -10.22 13.23
C ALA A 66 2.11 -9.22 12.26
N MET A 67 1.08 -8.52 12.74
CA MET A 67 0.35 -7.53 11.93
C MET A 67 1.27 -6.44 11.34
N SER A 68 2.30 -6.01 12.07
CA SER A 68 3.28 -5.05 11.54
C SER A 68 3.96 -5.59 10.30
N ASP A 69 4.36 -6.85 10.32
CA ASP A 69 5.14 -7.45 9.25
C ASP A 69 4.24 -7.64 8.03
N LEU A 70 3.01 -8.11 8.22
CA LEU A 70 1.98 -8.17 7.16
C LEU A 70 1.73 -6.80 6.50
N ILE A 71 1.68 -5.72 7.29
CA ILE A 71 1.48 -4.36 6.77
C ILE A 71 2.71 -3.89 5.99
N GLN A 72 3.92 -4.17 6.48
CA GLN A 72 5.16 -3.80 5.79
C GLN A 72 5.28 -4.52 4.45
N GLU A 73 5.03 -5.82 4.41
CA GLU A 73 5.04 -6.62 3.18
C GLU A 73 3.94 -6.18 2.20
N GLY A 74 2.76 -5.87 2.73
CA GLY A 74 1.68 -5.29 1.92
C GLY A 74 2.05 -3.92 1.35
N HIS A 75 2.81 -3.09 2.08
CA HIS A 75 3.31 -1.81 1.59
C HIS A 75 4.36 -1.99 0.50
N VAL A 76 5.24 -3.00 0.60
CA VAL A 76 6.15 -3.38 -0.49
C VAL A 76 5.34 -3.74 -1.74
N GLY A 77 4.30 -4.57 -1.62
CA GLY A 77 3.39 -4.88 -2.73
C GLY A 77 2.69 -3.63 -3.31
N LEU A 78 2.32 -2.66 -2.48
CA LEU A 78 1.75 -1.39 -2.96
C LEU A 78 2.76 -0.58 -3.79
N LEU A 79 4.02 -0.53 -3.36
CA LEU A 79 5.09 0.15 -4.11
C LEU A 79 5.39 -0.56 -5.43
N GLU A 80 5.40 -1.89 -5.44
CA GLU A 80 5.50 -2.67 -6.68
C GLU A 80 4.35 -2.40 -7.64
N ALA A 81 3.13 -2.28 -7.12
CA ALA A 81 1.97 -1.88 -7.91
C ALA A 81 2.18 -0.48 -8.52
N ALA A 82 2.60 0.50 -7.72
CA ALA A 82 2.85 1.86 -8.20
C ALA A 82 3.96 1.90 -9.27
N ALA A 83 5.00 1.10 -9.12
CA ALA A 83 6.10 1.03 -10.10
C ALA A 83 5.69 0.47 -11.47
N ARG A 84 4.62 -0.36 -11.51
CA ARG A 84 4.15 -1.05 -12.72
C ARG A 84 2.79 -0.56 -13.22
N PHE A 85 2.18 0.37 -12.50
CA PHE A 85 0.86 0.87 -12.84
C PHE A 85 0.95 1.76 -14.07
N ASP A 86 0.00 1.53 -14.98
CA ASP A 86 -0.17 2.23 -16.22
C ASP A 86 -1.46 3.07 -16.11
N PRO A 87 -1.35 4.41 -15.95
CA PRO A 87 -2.48 5.28 -15.72
C PRO A 87 -3.39 5.45 -16.93
N GLU A 88 -2.94 5.06 -18.14
CA GLU A 88 -3.78 5.12 -19.35
C GLU A 88 -4.85 4.03 -19.37
N ARG A 89 -4.70 3.00 -18.52
CA ARG A 89 -5.72 1.95 -18.38
C ARG A 89 -6.92 2.48 -17.61
N GLU A 90 -8.12 2.13 -18.06
CA GLU A 90 -9.40 2.53 -17.43
C GLU A 90 -9.70 1.83 -16.08
N VAL A 91 -8.68 1.41 -15.33
CA VAL A 91 -8.81 0.75 -14.03
C VAL A 91 -8.28 1.65 -12.92
N ARG A 92 -8.95 1.63 -11.77
CA ARG A 92 -8.50 2.35 -10.58
C ARG A 92 -7.18 1.76 -10.06
N PHE A 93 -6.31 2.60 -9.54
CA PHE A 93 -5.05 2.15 -8.96
C PHE A 93 -5.28 1.17 -7.80
N SER A 94 -6.26 1.45 -6.94
CA SER A 94 -6.67 0.56 -5.84
C SER A 94 -7.05 -0.85 -6.29
N THR A 95 -7.70 -1.00 -7.45
CA THR A 95 -8.03 -2.31 -8.04
C THR A 95 -6.76 -3.07 -8.41
N TYR A 96 -5.83 -2.41 -9.10
CA TYR A 96 -4.55 -3.01 -9.50
C TYR A 96 -3.68 -3.36 -8.28
N ALA A 97 -3.55 -2.43 -7.33
CA ALA A 97 -2.76 -2.60 -6.12
C ALA A 97 -3.23 -3.75 -5.23
N THR A 98 -4.52 -4.05 -5.21
CA THR A 98 -5.09 -5.15 -4.40
C THR A 98 -4.43 -6.50 -4.70
N TRP A 99 -4.11 -6.78 -5.97
CA TRP A 99 -3.46 -8.04 -6.34
C TRP A 99 -2.02 -8.10 -5.82
N TRP A 100 -1.23 -7.05 -6.03
CA TRP A 100 0.16 -6.95 -5.59
C TRP A 100 0.29 -7.00 -4.07
N ILE A 101 -0.55 -6.26 -3.35
CA ILE A 101 -0.56 -6.28 -1.88
C ILE A 101 -0.82 -7.70 -1.37
N ARG A 102 -1.82 -8.39 -1.94
CA ARG A 102 -2.13 -9.77 -1.53
C ARG A 102 -0.99 -10.72 -1.87
N GLN A 103 -0.39 -10.58 -3.06
CA GLN A 103 0.71 -11.43 -3.49
C GLN A 103 1.91 -11.30 -2.56
N ALA A 104 2.32 -10.07 -2.25
CA ALA A 104 3.44 -9.80 -1.35
C ALA A 104 3.23 -10.40 0.04
N ILE A 105 2.04 -10.20 0.62
CA ILE A 105 1.69 -10.77 1.93
C ILE A 105 1.70 -12.30 1.91
N THR A 106 1.04 -12.93 0.92
CA THR A 106 1.00 -14.39 0.81
C THR A 106 2.40 -14.97 0.65
N ARG A 107 3.26 -14.32 -0.16
CA ARG A 107 4.64 -14.73 -0.35
C ARG A 107 5.42 -14.66 0.96
N ALA A 108 5.34 -13.55 1.69
CA ALA A 108 6.04 -13.39 2.95
C ALA A 108 5.63 -14.43 4.01
N ILE A 109 4.35 -14.82 4.03
CA ILE A 109 3.86 -15.91 4.89
C ILE A 109 4.48 -17.24 4.48
N ALA A 110 4.53 -17.54 3.18
CA ALA A 110 5.11 -18.78 2.67
C ALA A 110 6.63 -18.88 2.91
N ASP A 111 7.35 -17.75 2.84
CA ASP A 111 8.80 -17.70 3.04
C ASP A 111 9.20 -17.85 4.54
N GLN A 112 8.26 -17.69 5.47
CA GLN A 112 8.48 -17.83 6.92
C GLN A 112 7.86 -19.09 7.53
N ALA A 113 7.17 -19.91 6.73
CA ALA A 113 6.57 -21.19 7.13
C ALA A 113 7.52 -22.37 6.92
#